data_AF-A0A2P6G7M5-F1
#
_entry.id   AF-A0A2P6G7M5-F1
#
_cell.length_a   1.000
_cell.length_b   1.000
_cell.length_c   1.000
_cell.angle_alpha   90.00
_cell.angle_beta   90.00
_cell.angle_gamma   90.00
#
_symmetry.space_group_name_H-M   'P 1'
#
loop_
_entity.id
_entity.type
_entity.pdbx_description
1 polymer ?
#
loop_
_entity_poly.entity_id
_entity_poly.type
_entity_poly.pdbx_seq_one_letter_code
_entity_poly.pdbx_strand_id
1 'polypeptide(L)'
;FFFIKPLSGKEALSRRGDFTVNSAGQLANGAGDLVLGANQAPITIPPYRKLIISEDGKISIEPLNGAEGARQEIGTLGLTSSKGSFENPLIKDIDGHIRLKEGGLPTADQVPILSQGFLEDSNVDAVAEMIDTMEMQRQFEINVKLISLSKEIDEGAAALMRLPS
;
A
#
# COMPACT_ATOMS: atom_id res chain seq x y z
N PHE A 1 -8.76 -0.64 -3.76
CA PHE A 1 -7.42 -0.34 -4.29
C PHE A 1 -7.56 0.45 -5.58
N PHE A 2 -6.66 1.41 -5.78
CA PHE A 2 -6.53 2.21 -6.99
C PHE A 2 -5.51 1.59 -7.93
N PHE A 3 -5.77 1.67 -9.23
CA PHE A 3 -4.82 1.29 -10.26
C PHE A 3 -3.83 2.42 -10.48
N ILE A 4 -2.55 2.09 -10.48
CA ILE A 4 -1.45 3.04 -10.68
C ILE A 4 -0.43 2.51 -11.67
N LYS A 5 0.28 3.43 -12.30
CA LYS A 5 1.44 3.16 -13.14
C LYS A 5 2.64 3.91 -12.59
N PRO A 6 3.58 3.20 -11.94
CA PRO A 6 4.84 3.78 -11.51
C PRO A 6 5.65 4.29 -12.70
N LEU A 7 6.47 5.33 -12.49
CA LEU A 7 7.40 5.82 -13.53
C LEU A 7 8.38 4.72 -13.99
N SER A 8 8.82 3.89 -13.05
CA SER A 8 9.77 2.81 -13.25
C SER A 8 9.13 1.48 -12.89
N GLY A 9 8.25 0.96 -13.74
CA GLY A 9 7.68 -0.36 -13.48
C GLY A 9 6.48 -0.72 -14.33
N LYS A 10 5.91 -1.87 -13.98
CA LYS A 10 4.62 -2.31 -14.49
C LYS A 10 3.52 -1.74 -13.63
N GLU A 11 2.33 -1.72 -14.20
CA GLU A 11 1.11 -1.31 -13.52
C GLU A 11 0.93 -2.10 -12.22
N ALA A 12 0.32 -1.41 -11.26
CA ALA A 12 0.29 -1.81 -9.87
C ALA A 12 -1.00 -1.32 -9.22
N LEU A 13 -1.25 -1.82 -8.03
CA LEU A 13 -2.29 -1.35 -7.14
C LEU A 13 -1.70 -0.56 -5.98
N SER A 14 -2.45 0.44 -5.53
CA SER A 14 -2.14 1.18 -4.32
C SER A 14 -3.41 1.49 -3.53
N ARG A 15 -3.26 1.73 -2.22
CA ARG A 15 -4.33 2.30 -1.37
C ARG A 15 -4.17 3.79 -1.15
N ARG A 16 -3.12 4.39 -1.68
CA ARG A 16 -2.85 5.82 -1.59
C ARG A 16 -3.95 6.62 -2.29
N GLY A 17 -4.55 7.56 -1.55
CA GLY A 17 -5.56 8.51 -2.03
C GLY A 17 -5.08 9.96 -2.08
N ASP A 18 -3.77 10.19 -1.89
CA ASP A 18 -3.12 11.51 -1.95
C ASP A 18 -2.92 11.97 -3.40
N PHE A 19 -4.02 12.16 -4.12
CA PHE A 19 -4.00 12.51 -5.54
C PHE A 19 -3.77 14.00 -5.77
N THR A 20 -2.93 14.29 -6.75
CA THR A 20 -2.62 15.62 -7.25
C THR A 20 -2.58 15.61 -8.77
N VAL A 21 -2.83 16.76 -9.40
CA VAL A 21 -2.68 16.89 -10.85
C VAL A 21 -1.28 17.43 -11.13
N ASN A 22 -0.49 16.69 -11.89
CA ASN A 22 0.87 17.06 -12.23
C ASN A 22 0.90 18.16 -13.31
N SER A 23 2.11 18.64 -13.65
CA SER A 23 2.30 19.70 -14.67
C SER A 23 1.85 19.31 -16.08
N ALA A 24 1.71 18.01 -16.37
CA ALA A 24 1.19 17.50 -17.64
C ALA A 24 -0.34 17.38 -17.65
N GLY A 25 -1.02 17.79 -16.56
CA GLY A 25 -2.46 17.63 -16.41
C GLY A 25 -2.88 16.19 -16.11
N GLN A 26 -1.98 15.31 -15.69
CA GLN A 26 -2.31 13.92 -15.36
C GLN A 26 -2.51 13.76 -13.86
N LEU A 27 -3.46 12.89 -13.49
CA LEU A 27 -3.69 12.53 -12.10
C LEU A 27 -2.56 11.62 -11.62
N ALA A 28 -1.85 12.04 -10.57
CA ALA A 28 -0.76 11.29 -9.96
C ALA A 28 -0.93 11.25 -8.43
N ASN A 29 -0.38 10.24 -7.76
CA ASN A 29 -0.29 10.23 -6.31
C ASN A 29 0.93 11.01 -5.80
N GLY A 30 1.08 11.17 -4.48
CA GLY A 30 2.23 11.86 -3.87
C GLY A 30 3.59 11.17 -4.08
N ALA A 31 3.61 9.90 -4.51
CA ALA A 31 4.82 9.19 -4.92
C ALA A 31 5.19 9.45 -6.39
N GLY A 32 4.34 10.15 -7.15
CA GLY A 32 4.53 10.43 -8.58
C GLY A 32 3.98 9.34 -9.50
N ASP A 33 3.30 8.32 -8.98
CA ASP A 33 2.69 7.28 -9.81
C ASP A 33 1.43 7.81 -10.49
N LEU A 34 1.27 7.52 -11.78
CA LEU A 34 0.10 7.93 -12.54
C LEU A 34 -1.10 7.07 -12.15
N VAL A 35 -2.23 7.72 -11.85
CA VAL A 35 -3.47 7.02 -11.52
C VAL A 35 -4.18 6.61 -12.80
N LEU A 36 -4.59 5.35 -12.86
CA LEU A 36 -5.26 4.76 -14.02
C LEU A 36 -6.77 4.72 -13.81
N GLY A 37 -7.50 4.97 -14.90
CA GLY A 37 -8.94 4.85 -14.94
C GLY A 37 -9.43 3.40 -15.03
N ALA A 38 -10.75 3.22 -15.08
CA ALA A 38 -11.38 1.91 -15.27
C ALA A 38 -10.95 1.21 -16.58
N ASN A 39 -10.48 1.98 -17.56
CA ASN A 39 -9.92 1.52 -18.83
C ASN A 39 -8.40 1.24 -18.79
N GLN A 40 -7.78 1.27 -17.60
CA GLN A 40 -6.32 1.13 -17.40
C GLN A 40 -5.48 2.21 -18.11
N ALA A 41 -6.09 3.32 -18.54
CA ALA A 41 -5.38 4.46 -19.13
C ALA A 41 -5.14 5.55 -18.07
N PRO A 42 -4.02 6.31 -18.17
CA PRO A 42 -3.80 7.47 -17.30
C PRO A 42 -4.91 8.51 -17.44
N ILE A 43 -5.40 9.00 -16.30
CA ILE A 43 -6.45 10.02 -16.30
C ILE A 43 -5.82 11.39 -16.52
N THR A 44 -6.24 12.06 -17.60
CA THR A 44 -5.83 13.43 -17.91
C THR A 44 -6.96 14.39 -17.59
N ILE A 45 -6.67 15.39 -16.78
CA ILE A 45 -7.60 16.37 -16.27
C ILE A 45 -7.24 17.73 -16.87
N PRO A 46 -8.14 18.32 -17.71
CA PRO A 46 -7.92 19.63 -18.28
C PRO A 46 -8.06 20.72 -17.20
N PRO A 47 -7.62 21.96 -17.46
CA PRO A 47 -7.70 23.05 -16.49
C PRO A 47 -9.11 23.22 -15.90
N TYR A 48 -9.20 23.21 -14.57
CA TYR A 48 -10.45 23.22 -13.83
C TYR A 48 -10.43 24.27 -12.71
N ARG A 49 -11.63 24.71 -12.31
CA ARG A 49 -11.85 25.52 -11.11
C ARG A 49 -11.99 24.64 -9.87
N LYS A 50 -12.72 23.53 -10.01
CA LYS A 50 -12.96 22.57 -8.92
C LYS A 50 -12.96 21.15 -9.48
N LEU A 51 -12.36 20.23 -8.73
CA LEU A 51 -12.34 18.80 -9.03
C LEU A 51 -13.18 18.06 -7.97
N ILE A 52 -14.10 17.24 -8.44
CA ILE A 52 -15.07 16.50 -7.64
C ILE A 52 -14.89 15.03 -7.99
N ILE A 53 -14.71 14.20 -6.97
CA ILE A 53 -14.65 12.75 -7.12
C ILE A 53 -15.86 12.20 -6.37
N SER A 54 -16.76 11.57 -7.11
CA SER A 54 -17.93 10.90 -6.56
C SER A 54 -17.54 9.61 -5.84
N GLU A 55 -18.43 9.11 -5.00
CA GLU A 55 -18.22 7.88 -4.21
C GLU A 55 -18.02 6.63 -5.07
N ASP A 56 -18.56 6.64 -6.29
CA ASP A 56 -18.41 5.60 -7.31
C ASP A 56 -17.12 5.73 -8.14
N GLY A 57 -16.22 6.64 -7.77
CA GLY A 57 -14.95 6.86 -8.48
C GLY A 57 -15.06 7.74 -9.71
N LYS A 58 -16.23 8.32 -10.02
CA LYS A 58 -16.36 9.27 -11.14
C LYS A 58 -15.68 10.58 -10.84
N ILE A 59 -14.85 11.03 -11.77
CA ILE A 59 -14.14 12.31 -11.73
C ILE A 59 -14.91 13.30 -12.58
N SER A 60 -15.42 14.34 -11.91
CA SER A 60 -16.05 15.49 -12.55
C SER A 60 -15.28 16.75 -12.24
N ILE A 61 -15.22 17.66 -13.20
CA ILE A 61 -14.62 18.98 -13.01
C ILE A 61 -15.63 20.08 -13.27
N GLU A 62 -15.40 21.23 -12.66
CA GLU A 62 -15.97 22.50 -13.10
C GLU A 62 -14.94 23.19 -14.02
N PRO A 63 -15.19 23.27 -15.33
CA PRO A 63 -14.23 23.83 -16.27
C PRO A 63 -14.11 25.35 -16.11
N LEU A 64 -12.90 25.89 -16.31
CA LEU A 64 -12.62 27.33 -16.18
C LEU A 64 -13.49 28.21 -17.10
N ASN A 65 -13.81 27.70 -18.29
CA ASN A 65 -14.57 28.42 -19.33
C ASN A 65 -16.07 28.07 -19.34
N GLY A 66 -16.54 27.27 -18.38
CA GLY A 66 -17.94 26.85 -18.29
C GLY A 66 -18.80 27.83 -17.50
N ALA A 67 -20.13 27.65 -17.59
CA ALA A 67 -21.05 28.30 -16.67
C ALA A 67 -20.76 27.84 -15.23
N GLU A 68 -20.92 28.74 -14.27
CA GLU A 68 -20.70 28.43 -12.85
C GLU A 68 -21.64 27.31 -12.39
N GLY A 69 -21.06 26.26 -11.79
CA GLY A 69 -21.79 25.05 -11.41
C GLY A 69 -21.98 24.01 -12.53
N ALA A 70 -21.54 24.28 -13.77
CA ALA A 70 -21.50 23.25 -14.81
C ALA A 70 -20.47 22.17 -14.44
N ARG A 71 -20.89 20.90 -14.47
CA ARG A 71 -20.03 19.75 -14.23
C ARG A 71 -19.76 19.02 -15.53
N GLN A 72 -18.49 18.72 -15.79
CA GLN A 72 -18.05 17.89 -16.89
C GLN A 72 -17.40 16.63 -16.33
N GLU A 73 -17.92 15.47 -16.70
CA GLU A 73 -17.31 14.17 -16.39
C GLU A 73 -16.05 13.97 -17.26
N ILE A 74 -14.93 13.67 -16.62
CA ILE A 74 -13.63 13.45 -17.29
C ILE A 74 -13.34 11.95 -17.41
N GLY A 75 -13.79 11.16 -16.45
CA GLY A 75 -13.64 9.71 -16.46
C GLY A 75 -13.90 9.10 -15.09
N THR A 76 -13.59 7.82 -14.96
CA THR A 76 -13.81 7.03 -13.75
C THR A 76 -12.51 6.39 -13.31
N LEU A 77 -12.18 6.50 -12.02
CA LEU A 77 -11.04 5.83 -11.40
C LEU A 77 -11.15 4.32 -11.58
N GLY A 78 -10.02 3.64 -11.81
CA GLY A 78 -9.98 2.19 -11.70
C GLY A 78 -10.04 1.80 -10.23
N LEU A 79 -11.07 1.07 -9.82
CA LEU A 79 -11.23 0.57 -8.47
C LEU A 79 -11.37 -0.95 -8.46
N THR A 80 -10.65 -1.60 -7.54
CA THR A 80 -10.80 -3.04 -7.27
C THR A 80 -10.89 -3.30 -5.78
N SER A 81 -11.86 -4.11 -5.35
CA SER A 81 -11.98 -4.57 -3.97
C SER A 81 -11.08 -5.76 -3.65
N SER A 82 -10.53 -6.44 -4.68
CA SER A 82 -9.77 -7.68 -4.56
C SER A 82 -10.52 -8.84 -3.88
N LYS A 83 -11.81 -8.70 -3.55
CA LYS A 83 -12.59 -9.71 -2.81
C LYS A 83 -12.77 -11.03 -3.59
N GLY A 84 -12.46 -11.05 -4.89
CA GLY A 84 -12.48 -12.25 -5.74
C GLY A 84 -11.13 -12.93 -5.94
N SER A 85 -10.03 -12.39 -5.39
CA SER A 85 -8.67 -12.86 -5.64
C SER A 85 -8.22 -13.97 -4.69
N PHE A 86 -9.13 -14.85 -4.26
CA PHE A 86 -8.81 -15.92 -3.30
C PHE A 86 -7.80 -16.94 -3.85
N GLU A 87 -7.88 -17.26 -5.15
CA GLU A 87 -6.95 -18.18 -5.81
C GLU A 87 -5.59 -17.51 -6.09
N ASN A 88 -5.57 -16.19 -6.24
CA ASN A 88 -4.38 -15.42 -6.58
C ASN A 88 -4.30 -14.16 -5.70
N PRO A 89 -3.79 -14.28 -4.46
CA PRO A 89 -3.84 -13.19 -3.49
C PRO A 89 -2.98 -12.00 -3.92
N LEU A 90 -3.38 -10.81 -3.49
CA LEU A 90 -2.56 -9.62 -3.64
C LEU A 90 -1.33 -9.70 -2.73
N ILE A 91 -0.16 -9.51 -3.33
CA ILE A 91 1.12 -9.43 -2.62
C ILE A 91 1.74 -8.07 -2.88
N LYS A 92 2.50 -7.60 -1.89
CA LYS A 92 3.41 -6.48 -2.07
C LYS A 92 4.68 -7.03 -2.70
N ASP A 93 4.97 -6.57 -3.91
CA ASP A 93 6.15 -6.93 -4.69
C ASP A 93 7.39 -6.23 -4.11
N ILE A 94 8.59 -6.63 -4.56
CA ILE A 94 9.87 -6.12 -4.06
C ILE A 94 10.05 -4.61 -4.28
N ASP A 95 9.34 -4.05 -5.25
CA ASP A 95 9.31 -2.61 -5.57
C ASP A 95 8.35 -1.83 -4.66
N GLY A 96 7.70 -2.51 -3.71
CA GLY A 96 6.76 -1.93 -2.76
C GLY A 96 5.36 -1.72 -3.30
N HIS A 97 5.10 -2.09 -4.55
CA HIS A 97 3.79 -2.00 -5.18
C HIS A 97 2.96 -3.27 -4.99
N ILE A 98 1.64 -3.15 -5.09
CA ILE A 98 0.74 -4.29 -4.87
C ILE A 98 0.36 -4.89 -6.23
N ARG A 99 0.53 -6.20 -6.40
CA ARG A 99 0.16 -6.94 -7.60
C ARG A 99 -0.43 -8.30 -7.23
N LEU A 100 -1.02 -9.00 -8.19
CA LEU A 100 -1.38 -10.41 -8.00
C LEU A 100 -0.12 -11.27 -7.85
N LYS A 101 -0.19 -12.33 -7.05
CA LYS A 101 0.92 -13.28 -6.83
C LYS A 101 1.43 -13.92 -8.11
N GLU A 102 0.55 -14.26 -9.04
CA GLU A 102 0.94 -14.80 -10.36
C GLU A 102 1.34 -13.71 -11.37
N GLY A 103 1.34 -12.45 -10.93
CA GLY A 103 1.62 -11.30 -11.77
C GLY A 103 0.37 -10.72 -12.43
N GLY A 104 0.49 -9.46 -12.86
CA GLY A 104 -0.62 -8.71 -13.46
C GLY A 104 -1.54 -8.06 -12.42
N LEU A 105 -2.69 -7.60 -12.91
CA LEU A 105 -3.67 -6.84 -12.16
C LEU A 105 -5.04 -7.54 -12.23
N PRO A 106 -5.83 -7.49 -11.14
CA PRO A 106 -7.21 -7.96 -11.18
C PRO A 106 -8.07 -7.03 -12.05
N THR A 107 -9.23 -7.52 -12.48
CA THR A 107 -10.22 -6.68 -13.15
C THR A 107 -10.76 -5.60 -12.21
N ALA A 108 -10.99 -4.39 -12.73
CA ALA A 108 -11.67 -3.34 -11.99
C ALA A 108 -13.14 -3.74 -11.74
N ASP A 109 -13.53 -3.84 -10.47
CA ASP A 109 -14.88 -4.25 -10.06
C ASP A 109 -15.77 -3.07 -9.65
N GLN A 110 -15.18 -1.88 -9.46
CA GLN A 110 -15.89 -0.66 -9.03
C GLN A 110 -16.76 -0.84 -7.77
N VAL A 111 -16.43 -1.84 -6.95
CA VAL A 111 -17.11 -2.12 -5.69
C VAL A 111 -16.68 -1.16 -4.56
N PRO A 112 -15.41 -0.70 -4.46
CA PRO A 112 -15.00 0.21 -3.41
C PRO A 112 -15.74 1.55 -3.47
N ILE A 113 -16.17 2.04 -2.30
CA ILE A 113 -16.78 3.36 -2.13
C ILE A 113 -15.67 4.34 -1.73
N LEU A 114 -15.57 5.46 -2.44
CA LEU A 114 -14.62 6.53 -2.15
C LEU A 114 -15.26 7.63 -1.29
N SER A 115 -14.45 8.29 -0.47
CA SER A 115 -14.86 9.47 0.27
C SER A 115 -13.86 10.60 0.03
N GLN A 116 -14.27 11.60 -0.75
CA GLN A 116 -13.40 12.73 -1.09
C GLN A 116 -13.12 13.59 0.15
N GLY A 117 -11.86 13.97 0.36
CA GLY A 117 -11.42 14.81 1.49
C GLY A 117 -10.98 14.04 2.73
N PHE A 118 -11.02 12.70 2.69
CA PHE A 118 -10.48 11.83 3.72
C PHE A 118 -9.27 11.07 3.20
N LEU A 119 -8.25 10.90 4.04
CA LEU A 119 -7.11 10.02 3.79
C LEU A 119 -7.31 8.75 4.61
N GLU A 120 -7.18 7.57 4.00
CA GLU A 120 -7.18 6.30 4.73
C GLU A 120 -5.90 6.25 5.59
N ASP A 121 -6.08 6.29 6.92
CA ASP A 121 -4.97 6.24 7.88
C ASP A 121 -4.48 4.79 8.08
N SER A 122 -3.23 4.63 8.49
CA SER A 122 -2.69 3.31 8.81
C SER A 122 -3.35 2.78 10.07
N ASN A 123 -4.01 1.63 9.96
CA ASN A 123 -4.54 0.90 11.13
C ASN A 123 -3.42 0.23 11.96
N VAL A 124 -2.22 0.82 12.02
CA VAL A 124 -1.07 0.29 12.76
C VAL A 124 -0.77 1.24 13.91
N ASP A 125 -0.88 0.73 15.13
CA ASP A 125 -0.48 1.45 16.34
C ASP A 125 1.04 1.36 16.50
N ALA A 126 1.73 2.46 16.19
CA ALA A 126 3.19 2.52 16.26
C ALA A 126 3.74 2.25 17.67
N VAL A 127 2.97 2.51 18.74
CA VAL A 127 3.41 2.26 20.12
C VAL A 127 3.33 0.77 20.43
N ALA A 128 2.24 0.12 20.04
CA ALA A 128 2.06 -1.32 20.22
C ALA A 128 3.13 -2.11 19.46
N GLU A 129 3.43 -1.72 18.22
CA GLU A 129 4.45 -2.37 17.40
C GLU A 129 5.87 -2.24 18.03
N MET A 130 6.20 -1.06 18.60
CA MET A 130 7.47 -0.90 19.30
C MET A 130 7.58 -1.79 20.54
N ILE A 131 6.50 -1.93 21.33
CA ILE A 131 6.48 -2.82 22.50
C ILE A 131 6.71 -4.28 22.07
N ASP A 132 6.06 -4.72 20.99
CA ASP A 132 6.25 -6.07 20.43
C ASP A 132 7.71 -6.30 20.01
N THR A 133 8.34 -5.32 19.33
CA THR A 133 9.77 -5.43 19.00
C THR A 133 10.68 -5.49 20.23
N MET A 134 10.36 -4.75 21.29
CA MET A 134 11.11 -4.80 22.56
C MET A 134 10.94 -6.16 23.26
N GLU A 135 9.74 -6.73 23.23
CA GLU A 135 9.48 -8.05 23.79
C GLU A 135 10.22 -9.14 23.01
N MET A 136 10.21 -9.08 21.68
CA MET A 136 11.00 -9.98 20.82
C MET A 136 12.50 -9.87 21.09
N GLN A 137 13.04 -8.66 21.27
CA GLN A 137 14.44 -8.44 21.63
C GLN A 137 14.78 -9.04 22.99
N ARG A 138 13.92 -8.82 23.99
CA ARG A 138 14.11 -9.36 25.34
C ARG A 138 14.03 -10.89 25.34
N GLN A 139 13.11 -11.46 24.58
CA GLN A 139 12.98 -12.91 24.43
C GLN A 139 14.23 -13.49 23.75
N PHE A 140 14.74 -12.83 22.72
CA PHE A 140 16.00 -13.20 22.07
C PHE A 140 17.17 -13.16 23.06
N GLU A 141 17.31 -12.10 23.87
CA GLU A 141 18.35 -12.01 24.89
C GLU A 141 18.25 -13.12 25.94
N ILE A 142 17.04 -13.43 26.41
CA ILE A 142 16.82 -14.54 27.36
C ILE A 142 17.22 -15.86 26.74
N ASN A 143 16.85 -16.11 25.48
CA ASN A 143 17.22 -17.33 24.75
C ASN A 143 18.75 -17.45 24.59
N VAL A 144 19.43 -16.35 24.23
CA VAL A 144 20.91 -16.33 24.13
C VAL A 144 21.56 -16.56 25.48
N LYS A 145 21.05 -15.95 26.56
CA LYS A 145 21.54 -16.18 27.93
C LYS A 145 21.35 -17.63 28.36
N LEU A 146 20.19 -18.22 28.09
CA LEU A 146 19.91 -19.62 28.41
C LEU A 146 20.86 -20.57 27.67
N ILE A 147 21.13 -20.32 26.38
CA ILE A 147 22.11 -21.09 25.61
C ILE A 147 23.51 -20.95 26.22
N SER A 148 23.91 -19.73 26.63
CA SER A 148 25.22 -19.50 27.25
C SER A 148 25.37 -20.19 28.61
N LEU A 149 24.31 -20.18 29.43
CA LEU A 149 24.25 -20.88 30.72
C LEU A 149 24.33 -22.40 30.52
N SER A 150 23.59 -22.95 29.56
CA SER A 150 23.68 -24.38 29.22
C SER A 150 25.08 -24.76 28.77
N LYS A 151 25.73 -23.93 27.93
CA LYS A 151 27.11 -24.15 27.52
C LYS A 151 28.08 -24.16 28.71
N GLU A 152 27.93 -23.21 29.64
CA GLU A 152 28.77 -23.14 30.84
C GLU A 152 28.58 -24.36 31.75
N ILE A 153 27.33 -24.82 31.92
CA ILE A 153 27.02 -26.06 32.67
C ILE A 153 27.63 -27.28 31.98
N ASP A 154 27.52 -27.40 30.67
CA ASP A 154 28.10 -28.50 29.89
C ASP A 154 29.64 -28.52 30.01
N GLU A 155 30.29 -27.37 29.91
CA GLU A 155 31.74 -27.25 30.10
C GLU A 155 32.17 -27.62 31.53
N GLY A 156 31.42 -27.17 32.54
CA GLY A 156 31.66 -27.52 33.95
C GLY A 156 31.49 -29.03 34.22
N ALA A 157 30.44 -29.64 33.67
CA ALA A 157 30.22 -31.08 33.77
C ALA A 157 31.33 -31.88 33.07
N ALA A 158 31.77 -31.44 31.88
CA ALA A 158 32.88 -32.07 31.16
C ALA A 158 34.22 -31.94 31.91
N ALA A 159 34.46 -30.82 32.60
CA ALA A 159 35.65 -30.64 33.45
C ALA A 159 35.66 -31.58 34.65
N LEU A 160 34.50 -31.82 35.30
CA LEU A 160 34.38 -32.78 36.40
C LEU A 160 34.64 -34.23 35.95
N MET A 161 34.22 -34.60 34.74
CA MET A 161 34.50 -35.90 34.13
C MET A 161 35.97 -36.10 33.74
N ARG A 162 36.76 -35.02 33.66
CA ARG A 162 38.18 -35.03 33.27
C ARG A 162 39.16 -35.06 34.44
N LEU A 163 38.68 -34.95 35.68
CA LEU A 163 39.53 -35.07 36.87
C LEU A 163 40.13 -36.49 36.92
N PRO A 164 41.46 -36.65 36.84
CA PRO A 164 42.08 -37.97 36.98
C PRO A 164 41.96 -38.43 38.43
N SER A 165 41.58 -39.69 38.61
CA SER A 165 41.71 -40.42 39.87
C SER A 165 43.16 -40.57 40.31
#